data_AF-A0A8J7QXA8-F1
#
_entry.id   AF-A0A8J7QXA8-F1
#
_cell.length_a   1.000
_cell.length_b   1.000
_cell.length_c   1.000
_cell.angle_alpha   90.00
_cell.angle_beta   90.00
_cell.angle_gamma   90.00
#
_symmetry.space_group_name_H-M   'P 1'
#
loop_
_entity.id
_entity.type
_entity.pdbx_description
1 polymer ?
#
loop_
_entity_poly.entity_id
_entity_poly.type
_entity_poly.pdbx_seq_one_letter_code
_entity_poly.pdbx_strand_id
1 'polypeptide(L)'
;RLQPRGHLAKMMSQSAWQSMAAAHAVMLVLDADLYLRREEFLERDVQPLRDALAEDDRPLIVVLNKIDLFHDKARMLPLLTQLQEWFPRAELFPLSALTRDGIRELKGLITGMVPPGASQFPEDQLSTAPTRFLAAEIVREKVFEKLRQEVPYSTAVDIESWQEDEDRGMTTIHAVIFVARPSHKAMVIGRSGATIKQIGIEARRDIQELIGGKVNLQLWVKVKDNWAEDVEMLHDLGLEEDS
;
A
#
# COMPACT_ATOMS: atom_id res chain seq x y z
N ARG A 1 15.11 9.08 -16.67
CA ARG A 1 16.00 8.88 -15.51
C ARG A 1 15.15 8.87 -14.24
N LEU A 2 14.72 7.69 -13.79
CA LEU A 2 14.03 7.49 -12.50
C LEU A 2 14.56 6.16 -11.93
N GLN A 3 15.85 6.14 -11.58
CA GLN A 3 16.26 5.28 -10.46
C GLN A 3 15.78 6.04 -9.22
N PRO A 4 15.08 5.39 -8.28
CA PRO A 4 14.69 6.08 -7.06
C PRO A 4 15.96 6.26 -6.22
N ARG A 5 16.66 7.37 -6.45
CA ARG A 5 17.81 7.79 -5.66
C ARG A 5 17.27 8.47 -4.40
N GLY A 6 17.26 7.74 -3.31
CA GLY A 6 16.95 8.26 -2.00
C GLY A 6 17.04 7.17 -0.95
N HIS A 7 17.48 7.53 0.26
CA HIS A 7 17.50 6.66 1.44
C HIS A 7 16.14 5.98 1.63
N LEU A 8 15.06 6.73 1.41
CA LEU A 8 13.69 6.26 1.55
C LEU A 8 13.30 5.16 0.54
N ALA A 9 13.75 5.22 -0.72
CA ALA A 9 13.45 4.16 -1.68
C ALA A 9 14.15 2.84 -1.31
N LYS A 10 15.37 2.96 -0.76
CA LYS A 10 16.09 1.81 -0.21
C LYS A 10 15.36 1.25 1.01
N MET A 11 14.82 2.11 1.88
CA MET A 11 14.03 1.70 3.05
C MET A 11 12.71 1.04 2.66
N MET A 12 11.98 1.58 1.68
CA MET A 12 10.76 0.94 1.16
C MET A 12 11.07 -0.43 0.55
N SER A 13 12.17 -0.53 -0.21
CA SER A 13 12.61 -1.82 -0.74
C SER A 13 12.98 -2.79 0.40
N GLN A 14 13.71 -2.32 1.40
CA GLN A 14 14.12 -3.14 2.54
C GLN A 14 12.92 -3.60 3.39
N SER A 15 11.95 -2.72 3.64
CA SER A 15 10.69 -3.07 4.33
C SER A 15 9.92 -4.12 3.54
N ALA A 16 9.80 -3.98 2.21
CA ALA A 16 9.18 -5.01 1.37
C ALA A 16 9.90 -6.37 1.50
N TRP A 17 11.24 -6.37 1.52
CA TRP A 17 12.04 -7.59 1.72
C TRP A 17 11.90 -8.18 3.13
N GLN A 18 11.78 -7.35 4.16
CA GLN A 18 11.56 -7.80 5.54
C GLN A 18 10.16 -8.40 5.72
N SER A 19 9.11 -7.75 5.20
CA SER A 19 7.74 -8.29 5.20
C SER A 19 7.64 -9.59 4.43
N MET A 20 8.44 -9.76 3.36
CA MET A 20 8.53 -11.04 2.70
C MET A 20 9.00 -12.14 3.65
N ALA A 21 9.94 -11.92 4.57
CA ALA A 21 10.51 -12.97 5.42
C ALA A 21 9.48 -13.72 6.30
N ALA A 22 8.42 -13.04 6.76
CA ALA A 22 7.34 -13.64 7.56
C ALA A 22 6.13 -14.10 6.73
N ALA A 23 6.09 -13.78 5.43
CA ALA A 23 4.94 -14.06 4.59
C ALA A 23 4.78 -15.56 4.28
N HIS A 24 3.52 -16.00 4.22
CA HIS A 24 3.15 -17.35 3.78
C HIS A 24 3.12 -17.51 2.25
N ALA A 25 2.92 -16.42 1.52
CA ALA A 25 2.91 -16.36 0.06
C ALA A 25 3.37 -14.97 -0.40
N VAL A 26 3.95 -14.89 -1.59
CA VAL A 26 4.45 -13.65 -2.20
C VAL A 26 3.58 -13.31 -3.40
N MET A 27 3.14 -12.06 -3.51
CA MET A 27 2.37 -11.57 -4.66
C MET A 27 3.09 -10.41 -5.34
N LEU A 28 3.56 -10.64 -6.57
CA LEU A 28 4.16 -9.61 -7.41
C LEU A 28 3.10 -9.04 -8.36
N VAL A 29 2.77 -7.76 -8.24
CA VAL A 29 1.77 -7.10 -9.11
C VAL A 29 2.47 -6.28 -10.18
N LEU A 30 2.18 -6.59 -11.44
CA LEU A 30 2.78 -5.99 -12.63
C LEU A 30 1.75 -5.23 -13.47
N ASP A 31 2.17 -4.12 -14.08
CA ASP A 31 1.39 -3.40 -15.08
C ASP A 31 1.60 -4.08 -16.45
N ALA A 32 0.65 -4.91 -16.86
CA ALA A 32 0.78 -5.71 -18.07
C ALA A 32 0.99 -4.85 -19.31
N ASP A 33 0.25 -3.75 -19.43
CA ASP A 33 0.27 -2.88 -20.61
C ASP A 33 1.56 -2.03 -20.67
N LEU A 34 2.08 -1.58 -19.53
CA LEU A 34 3.38 -0.91 -19.48
C LEU A 34 4.49 -1.83 -19.96
N TYR A 35 4.61 -3.02 -19.37
CA TYR A 35 5.73 -3.91 -19.64
C TYR A 35 5.70 -4.52 -21.04
N LEU A 36 4.50 -4.69 -21.61
CA LEU A 36 4.39 -5.14 -22.99
C LEU A 36 4.75 -4.06 -24.01
N ARG A 37 4.53 -2.78 -23.68
CA ARG A 37 4.89 -1.65 -24.55
C ARG A 37 6.34 -1.21 -24.37
N ARG A 38 6.93 -1.47 -23.21
CA ARG A 38 8.24 -0.98 -22.76
C ARG A 38 8.98 -2.08 -22.00
N GLU A 39 9.50 -3.04 -22.74
CA GLU A 39 10.22 -4.19 -22.20
C GLU A 39 11.43 -3.79 -21.34
N GLU A 40 12.06 -2.63 -21.63
CA GLU A 40 13.18 -2.14 -20.84
C GLU A 40 12.80 -1.82 -19.39
N PHE A 41 11.52 -1.57 -19.10
CA PHE A 41 11.04 -1.40 -17.74
C PHE A 41 10.82 -2.74 -17.04
N LEU A 42 10.46 -3.79 -17.76
CA LEU A 42 10.35 -5.12 -17.18
C LEU A 42 11.72 -5.60 -16.70
N GLU A 43 12.74 -5.47 -17.55
CA GLU A 43 14.12 -5.78 -17.18
C GLU A 43 14.60 -4.93 -16.00
N ARG A 44 14.37 -3.61 -16.05
CA ARG A 44 14.84 -2.73 -14.96
C ARG A 44 14.15 -3.02 -13.63
N ASP A 45 12.84 -3.26 -13.64
CA ASP A 45 12.03 -3.26 -12.42
C ASP A 45 11.89 -4.67 -11.83
N VAL A 46 11.84 -5.71 -12.68
CA VAL A 46 11.53 -7.09 -12.26
C VAL A 46 12.77 -7.98 -12.27
N GLN A 47 13.71 -7.80 -13.20
CA GLN A 47 14.93 -8.61 -13.26
C GLN A 47 15.75 -8.59 -11.96
N PRO A 48 15.89 -7.45 -11.22
CA PRO A 48 16.63 -7.45 -9.96
C PRO A 48 15.98 -8.30 -8.86
N LEU A 49 14.68 -8.59 -8.98
CA LEU A 49 13.93 -9.42 -8.04
C LEU A 49 13.97 -10.89 -8.43
N ARG A 50 14.43 -11.20 -9.65
CA ARG A 50 14.33 -12.53 -10.25
C ARG A 50 14.94 -13.61 -9.37
N ASP A 51 16.22 -13.48 -9.06
CA ASP A 51 16.95 -14.54 -8.37
C ASP A 51 16.39 -14.77 -6.97
N ALA A 52 16.14 -13.68 -6.23
CA ALA A 52 15.60 -13.73 -4.88
C ALA A 52 14.18 -14.35 -4.84
N LEU A 53 13.33 -14.09 -5.83
CA LEU A 53 11.99 -14.69 -5.91
C LEU A 53 11.99 -16.11 -6.49
N ALA A 54 12.97 -16.44 -7.34
CA ALA A 54 13.10 -17.78 -7.93
C ALA A 54 13.71 -18.80 -6.94
N GLU A 55 14.56 -18.33 -6.03
CA GLU A 55 15.16 -19.12 -4.95
C GLU A 55 14.23 -19.25 -3.72
N ASP A 56 13.13 -18.49 -3.68
CA ASP A 56 12.13 -18.56 -2.61
C ASP A 56 11.24 -19.80 -2.79
N ASP A 57 11.10 -20.61 -1.74
CA ASP A 57 10.27 -21.81 -1.75
C ASP A 57 8.79 -21.53 -1.47
N ARG A 58 8.44 -20.28 -1.11
CA ARG A 58 7.05 -19.91 -0.85
C ARG A 58 6.23 -19.81 -2.14
N PRO A 59 4.91 -20.01 -2.05
CA PRO A 59 4.02 -19.77 -3.17
C PRO A 59 4.18 -18.33 -3.71
N LEU A 60 4.44 -18.22 -5.01
CA LEU A 60 4.56 -16.95 -5.72
C LEU A 60 3.41 -16.79 -6.69
N ILE A 61 2.68 -15.68 -6.60
CA ILE A 61 1.68 -15.26 -7.59
C ILE A 61 2.23 -14.04 -8.32
N VAL A 62 2.31 -14.10 -9.64
CA VAL A 62 2.62 -12.92 -10.47
C VAL A 62 1.33 -12.43 -11.10
N VAL A 63 0.79 -11.35 -10.56
CA VAL A 63 -0.45 -10.73 -11.02
C VAL A 63 -0.15 -9.76 -12.16
N LEU A 64 -0.76 -9.99 -13.32
CA LEU A 64 -0.69 -9.07 -14.46
C LEU A 64 -1.94 -8.20 -14.46
N ASN A 65 -1.86 -7.01 -13.88
CA ASN A 65 -2.98 -6.08 -13.78
C ASN A 65 -3.17 -5.26 -15.07
N LYS A 66 -4.35 -4.64 -15.21
CA LYS A 66 -4.77 -3.76 -16.32
C LYS A 66 -5.04 -4.49 -17.64
N ILE A 67 -5.50 -5.74 -17.59
CA ILE A 67 -5.84 -6.48 -18.80
C ILE A 67 -7.01 -5.87 -19.59
N ASP A 68 -7.79 -4.97 -18.98
CA ASP A 68 -8.86 -4.22 -19.63
C ASP A 68 -8.36 -3.33 -20.78
N LEU A 69 -7.06 -2.98 -20.79
CA LEU A 69 -6.43 -2.23 -21.88
C LEU A 69 -6.14 -3.09 -23.12
N PHE A 70 -6.33 -4.41 -23.04
CA PHE A 70 -6.03 -5.35 -24.12
C PHE A 70 -7.30 -5.82 -24.82
N HIS A 71 -7.52 -5.31 -26.04
CA HIS A 71 -8.59 -5.83 -26.91
C HIS A 71 -8.31 -7.27 -27.39
N ASP A 72 -7.04 -7.58 -27.65
CA ASP A 72 -6.58 -8.92 -28.01
C ASP A 72 -5.69 -9.48 -26.90
N LYS A 73 -6.21 -10.47 -26.16
CA LYS A 73 -5.50 -11.13 -25.06
C LYS A 73 -4.28 -11.93 -25.54
N ALA A 74 -4.22 -12.34 -26.81
CA ALA A 74 -3.06 -13.06 -27.35
C ALA A 74 -1.79 -12.21 -27.35
N ARG A 75 -1.93 -10.88 -27.33
CA ARG A 75 -0.79 -9.95 -27.20
C ARG A 75 -0.02 -10.11 -25.90
N MET A 76 -0.62 -10.70 -24.86
CA MET A 76 0.03 -10.93 -23.57
C MET A 76 0.97 -12.15 -23.58
N LEU A 77 0.88 -13.03 -24.59
CA LEU A 77 1.65 -14.27 -24.64
C LEU A 77 3.17 -14.08 -24.48
N PRO A 78 3.83 -13.09 -25.13
CA PRO A 78 5.27 -12.89 -24.95
C PRO A 78 5.65 -12.59 -23.50
N LEU A 79 4.87 -11.71 -22.83
CA LEU A 79 5.10 -11.35 -21.44
C LEU A 79 4.86 -12.53 -20.50
N LEU A 80 3.79 -13.31 -20.73
CA LEU A 80 3.51 -14.52 -19.95
C LEU A 80 4.64 -15.56 -20.09
N THR A 81 5.11 -15.80 -21.30
CA THR A 81 6.23 -16.73 -21.55
C THR A 81 7.49 -16.28 -20.84
N GLN A 82 7.86 -15.00 -20.96
CA GLN A 82 9.04 -14.44 -20.31
C GLN A 82 8.96 -14.53 -18.78
N LEU A 83 7.80 -14.20 -18.20
CA LEU A 83 7.58 -14.30 -16.76
C LEU A 83 7.59 -15.76 -16.27
N GLN A 84 7.08 -16.70 -17.06
CA GLN A 84 7.14 -18.13 -16.74
C GLN A 84 8.59 -18.65 -16.76
N GLU A 85 9.42 -18.16 -17.68
CA GLU A 85 10.86 -18.49 -17.71
C GLU A 85 11.61 -17.90 -16.52
N TRP A 86 11.24 -16.69 -16.09
CA TRP A 86 11.87 -16.03 -14.94
C TRP A 86 11.42 -16.63 -13.62
N PHE A 87 10.15 -17.02 -13.53
CA PHE A 87 9.52 -17.56 -12.33
C PHE A 87 8.80 -18.89 -12.62
N PRO A 88 9.54 -20.00 -12.79
CA PRO A 88 8.94 -21.28 -13.20
C PRO A 88 7.91 -21.86 -12.23
N ARG A 89 8.00 -21.49 -10.95
CA ARG A 89 7.10 -21.93 -9.87
C ARG A 89 5.93 -20.97 -9.62
N ALA A 90 5.91 -19.81 -10.28
CA ALA A 90 4.89 -18.81 -10.05
C ALA A 90 3.57 -19.17 -10.73
N GLU A 91 2.47 -18.81 -10.08
CA GLU A 91 1.16 -18.75 -10.72
C GLU A 91 0.97 -17.40 -11.40
N LEU A 92 0.91 -17.40 -12.73
CA LEU A 92 0.69 -16.19 -13.52
C LEU A 92 -0.82 -15.89 -13.58
N PHE A 93 -1.22 -14.74 -13.03
CA PHE A 93 -2.64 -14.40 -12.86
C PHE A 93 -3.01 -13.06 -13.53
N PRO A 94 -3.53 -13.08 -14.77
CA PRO A 94 -4.00 -11.86 -15.45
C PRO A 94 -5.34 -11.37 -14.87
N LEU A 95 -5.42 -10.08 -14.51
CA LEU A 95 -6.64 -9.47 -13.97
C LEU A 95 -6.81 -7.99 -14.33
N SER A 96 -7.99 -7.44 -14.07
CA SER A 96 -8.23 -5.99 -14.11
C SER A 96 -8.83 -5.53 -12.78
N ALA A 97 -8.02 -4.85 -11.98
CA ALA A 97 -8.47 -4.28 -10.71
C ALA A 97 -9.55 -3.20 -10.93
N LEU A 98 -9.49 -2.48 -12.05
CA LEU A 98 -10.44 -1.43 -12.40
C LEU A 98 -11.83 -2.00 -12.69
N THR A 99 -11.92 -3.06 -13.48
CA THR A 99 -13.19 -3.69 -13.85
C THR A 99 -13.63 -4.79 -12.88
N ARG A 100 -12.77 -5.12 -11.91
CA ARG A 100 -12.89 -6.24 -10.97
C ARG A 100 -12.84 -7.62 -11.62
N ASP A 101 -12.45 -7.71 -12.90
CA ASP A 101 -12.20 -8.98 -13.59
C ASP A 101 -11.06 -9.75 -12.90
N GLY A 102 -11.32 -11.00 -12.50
CA GLY A 102 -10.36 -11.88 -11.84
C GLY A 102 -10.17 -11.68 -10.33
N ILE A 103 -10.79 -10.67 -9.70
CA ILE A 103 -10.56 -10.36 -8.28
C ILE A 103 -11.08 -11.46 -7.34
N ARG A 104 -12.23 -12.07 -7.67
CA ARG A 104 -12.81 -13.14 -6.84
C ARG A 104 -11.95 -14.40 -6.88
N GLU A 105 -11.49 -14.73 -8.07
CA GLU A 105 -10.65 -15.88 -8.38
C GLU A 105 -9.28 -15.72 -7.72
N LEU A 106 -8.67 -14.53 -7.81
CA LEU A 106 -7.42 -14.22 -7.11
C LEU A 106 -7.58 -14.37 -5.59
N LYS A 107 -8.70 -13.90 -5.02
CA LYS A 107 -8.97 -14.09 -3.58
C LYS A 107 -9.04 -15.57 -3.22
N GLY A 108 -9.70 -16.39 -4.04
CA GLY A 108 -9.76 -17.84 -3.83
C GLY A 108 -8.37 -18.48 -3.89
N LEU A 109 -7.55 -18.04 -4.85
CA LEU A 109 -6.19 -18.52 -5.02
C LEU A 109 -5.32 -18.22 -3.80
N ILE A 110 -5.27 -16.95 -3.36
CA ILE A 110 -4.53 -16.52 -2.17
C ILE A 110 -5.00 -17.30 -0.95
N THR A 111 -6.32 -17.44 -0.76
CA THR A 111 -6.87 -18.20 0.37
C THR A 111 -6.42 -19.66 0.39
N GLY A 112 -6.23 -20.28 -0.78
CA GLY A 112 -5.73 -21.65 -0.90
C GLY A 112 -4.23 -21.81 -0.62
N MET A 113 -3.46 -20.73 -0.68
CA MET A 113 -2.00 -20.75 -0.42
C MET A 113 -1.64 -20.53 1.04
N VAL A 114 -2.55 -19.96 1.85
CA VAL A 114 -2.30 -19.69 3.27
C VAL A 114 -2.54 -20.97 4.08
N PRO A 115 -1.59 -21.41 4.93
CA PRO A 115 -1.77 -22.60 5.75
C PRO A 115 -2.90 -22.40 6.78
N PRO A 116 -3.60 -23.47 7.17
CA PRO A 116 -4.57 -23.38 8.26
C PRO A 116 -3.86 -22.99 9.56
N GLY A 117 -4.38 -21.99 10.25
CA GLY A 117 -3.80 -21.48 11.49
C GLY A 117 -4.85 -20.79 12.35
N ALA A 118 -4.52 -20.54 13.62
CA ALA A 118 -5.36 -19.71 14.48
C ALA A 118 -5.35 -18.27 13.95
N SER A 119 -6.50 -17.61 13.99
CA SER A 119 -6.58 -16.17 13.77
C SER A 119 -5.62 -15.47 14.73
N GLN A 120 -4.59 -14.83 14.21
CA GLN A 120 -3.59 -14.13 15.02
C GLN A 120 -4.17 -12.83 15.64
N PHE A 121 -5.29 -12.34 15.11
CA PHE A 121 -5.98 -11.16 15.59
C PHE A 121 -7.38 -11.53 16.11
N PRO A 122 -7.78 -11.03 17.30
CA PRO A 122 -9.15 -11.11 17.82
C PRO A 122 -10.18 -10.52 16.84
N GLU A 123 -11.41 -11.04 16.79
CA GLU A 123 -12.46 -10.58 15.85
C GLU A 123 -12.81 -9.08 15.99
N ASP A 124 -12.69 -8.53 17.20
CA ASP A 124 -12.91 -7.12 17.50
C ASP A 124 -11.74 -6.22 17.06
N GLN A 125 -10.50 -6.71 17.18
CA GLN A 125 -9.32 -6.04 16.59
C GLN A 125 -9.31 -6.13 15.06
N LEU A 126 -9.81 -7.24 14.48
CA LEU A 126 -9.99 -7.41 13.03
C LEU A 126 -11.03 -6.44 12.44
N SER A 127 -11.94 -5.88 13.24
CA SER A 127 -12.87 -4.84 12.80
C SER A 127 -12.19 -3.47 12.79
N THR A 128 -11.56 -3.09 13.90
CA THR A 128 -11.08 -1.72 14.08
C THR A 128 -9.66 -1.49 13.58
N ALA A 129 -8.72 -2.45 13.71
CA ALA A 129 -7.35 -2.28 13.23
C ALA A 129 -7.29 -2.14 11.70
N PRO A 130 -7.99 -2.97 10.90
CA PRO A 130 -8.11 -2.73 9.47
C PRO A 130 -8.77 -1.40 9.15
N THR A 131 -9.76 -0.96 9.94
CA THR A 131 -10.44 0.32 9.72
C THR A 131 -9.54 1.52 10.04
N ARG A 132 -8.73 1.47 11.11
CA ARG A 132 -7.74 2.49 11.45
C ARG A 132 -6.65 2.59 10.37
N PHE A 133 -6.13 1.45 9.94
CA PHE A 133 -5.19 1.38 8.83
C PHE A 133 -5.79 1.99 7.56
N LEU A 134 -6.99 1.58 7.16
CA LEU A 134 -7.67 2.15 5.99
C LEU A 134 -7.93 3.65 6.14
N ALA A 135 -8.27 4.14 7.33
CA ALA A 135 -8.42 5.56 7.59
C ALA A 135 -7.09 6.33 7.47
N ALA A 136 -5.99 5.77 7.98
CA ALA A 136 -4.64 6.32 7.79
C ALA A 136 -4.27 6.37 6.30
N GLU A 137 -4.57 5.30 5.56
CA GLU A 137 -4.34 5.20 4.12
C GLU A 137 -5.16 6.20 3.31
N ILE A 138 -6.44 6.41 3.66
CA ILE A 138 -7.28 7.44 3.05
C ILE A 138 -6.65 8.83 3.26
N VAL A 139 -6.20 9.15 4.48
CA VAL A 139 -5.52 10.42 4.75
C VAL A 139 -4.21 10.52 3.94
N ARG A 140 -3.42 9.43 3.89
CA ARG A 140 -2.17 9.36 3.12
C ARG A 140 -2.39 9.56 1.62
N GLU A 141 -3.45 8.98 1.06
CA GLU A 141 -3.88 9.20 -0.31
C GLU A 141 -4.18 10.68 -0.56
N LYS A 142 -4.94 11.35 0.33
CA LYS A 142 -5.25 12.77 0.16
C LYS A 142 -4.01 13.65 0.29
N VAL A 143 -3.08 13.30 1.17
CA VAL A 143 -1.75 13.95 1.23
C VAL A 143 -1.03 13.81 -0.12
N PHE A 144 -1.03 12.60 -0.70
CA PHE A 144 -0.42 12.32 -2.00
C PHE A 144 -1.05 13.11 -3.15
N GLU A 145 -2.37 13.16 -3.22
CA GLU A 145 -3.10 13.89 -4.26
C GLU A 145 -2.84 15.40 -4.23
N LYS A 146 -2.75 15.99 -3.03
CA LYS A 146 -2.56 17.44 -2.87
C LYS A 146 -1.11 17.88 -3.02
N LEU A 147 -0.15 16.99 -2.75
CA LEU A 147 1.27 17.33 -2.76
C LEU A 147 1.94 16.71 -3.98
N ARG A 148 2.13 17.50 -5.04
CA ARG A 148 2.74 17.06 -6.31
C ARG A 148 4.28 17.09 -6.31
N GLN A 149 4.93 16.83 -5.19
CA GLN A 149 6.40 16.89 -5.01
C GLN A 149 6.92 15.63 -4.32
N GLU A 150 8.19 15.59 -3.88
CA GLU A 150 8.78 14.44 -3.16
C GLU A 150 8.17 14.22 -1.75
N VAL A 151 7.34 15.14 -1.28
CA VAL A 151 6.75 15.14 0.06
C VAL A 151 5.93 13.88 0.39
N PRO A 152 4.98 13.43 -0.44
CA PRO A 152 4.13 12.27 -0.14
C PRO A 152 4.92 11.00 0.15
N TYR A 153 6.02 10.79 -0.56
CA TYR A 153 6.85 9.61 -0.37
C TYR A 153 7.59 9.65 0.97
N SER A 154 7.74 10.82 1.59
CA SER A 154 8.40 11.02 2.89
C SER A 154 7.43 11.22 4.06
N THR A 155 6.14 10.93 3.85
CA THR A 155 5.10 11.08 4.88
C THR A 155 4.59 9.74 5.37
N ALA A 156 4.43 9.63 6.68
CA ALA A 156 3.66 8.57 7.33
C ALA A 156 2.38 9.16 7.94
N VAL A 157 1.35 8.34 8.05
CA VAL A 157 0.11 8.71 8.74
C VAL A 157 -0.20 7.66 9.79
N ASP A 158 -0.44 8.12 11.00
CA ASP A 158 -0.83 7.28 12.13
C ASP A 158 -2.15 7.75 12.75
N ILE A 159 -2.91 6.84 13.35
CA ILE A 159 -4.16 7.12 14.06
C ILE A 159 -3.92 7.01 15.57
N GLU A 160 -3.53 8.13 16.19
CA GLU A 160 -3.26 8.21 17.63
C GLU A 160 -4.51 8.00 18.51
N SER A 161 -5.71 8.25 17.98
CA SER A 161 -6.95 8.02 18.73
C SER A 161 -8.13 7.69 17.84
N TRP A 162 -8.97 6.78 18.32
CA TRP A 162 -10.22 6.37 17.69
C TRP A 162 -11.25 6.13 18.79
N GLN A 163 -12.26 7.00 18.85
CA GLN A 163 -13.30 6.96 19.87
C GLN A 163 -14.66 6.92 19.22
N GLU A 164 -15.42 5.87 19.49
CA GLU A 164 -16.78 5.69 19.01
C GLU A 164 -17.75 6.18 20.08
N ASP A 165 -18.62 7.11 19.70
CA ASP A 165 -19.73 7.58 20.51
C ASP A 165 -21.02 7.01 19.88
N GLU A 166 -21.46 5.86 20.40
CA GLU A 166 -22.66 5.15 19.93
C GLU A 166 -23.92 6.02 20.08
N ASP A 167 -24.05 6.75 21.19
CA ASP A 167 -25.20 7.61 21.49
C ASP A 167 -25.36 8.74 20.46
N ARG A 168 -24.24 9.27 19.95
CA ARG A 168 -24.23 10.34 18.93
C ARG A 168 -24.08 9.82 17.50
N GLY A 169 -23.83 8.52 17.33
CA GLY A 169 -23.49 7.92 16.04
C GLY A 169 -22.29 8.60 15.38
N MET A 170 -21.27 8.94 16.18
CA MET A 170 -20.12 9.72 15.73
C MET A 170 -18.81 9.08 16.18
N THR A 171 -17.87 8.97 15.24
CA THR A 171 -16.51 8.51 15.52
C THR A 171 -15.57 9.71 15.51
N THR A 172 -14.84 9.93 16.60
CA THR A 172 -13.77 10.92 16.66
C THR A 172 -12.43 10.24 16.38
N ILE A 173 -11.73 10.76 15.36
CA ILE A 173 -10.47 10.20 14.86
C ILE A 173 -9.40 11.26 14.96
N HIS A 174 -8.31 10.93 15.63
CA HIS A 174 -7.12 11.77 15.69
C HIS A 174 -6.03 11.14 14.83
N ALA A 175 -5.63 11.83 13.76
CA ALA A 175 -4.60 11.35 12.85
C ALA A 175 -3.41 12.31 12.77
N VAL A 176 -2.20 11.76 12.75
CA VAL A 176 -0.97 12.52 12.65
C VAL A 176 -0.26 12.23 11.35
N ILE A 177 0.01 13.29 10.59
CA ILE A 177 0.84 13.25 9.39
C ILE A 177 2.27 13.57 9.83
N PHE A 178 3.11 12.56 9.82
CA PHE A 178 4.54 12.70 10.07
C PHE A 178 5.26 13.08 8.80
N VAL A 179 6.19 14.02 8.92
CA VAL A 179 7.04 14.46 7.81
C VAL A 179 8.49 14.51 8.25
N ALA A 180 9.39 14.22 7.32
CA ALA A 180 10.83 14.22 7.60
C ALA A 180 11.38 15.63 7.92
N ARG A 181 10.87 16.71 7.31
CA ARG A 181 11.49 18.05 7.42
C ARG A 181 10.47 19.18 7.65
N PRO A 182 10.88 20.31 8.26
CA PRO A 182 9.99 21.47 8.47
C PRO A 182 9.40 22.06 7.18
N SER A 183 10.14 22.04 6.07
CA SER A 183 9.64 22.48 4.76
C SER A 183 8.45 21.63 4.29
N HIS A 184 8.49 20.32 4.53
CA HIS A 184 7.40 19.40 4.22
C HIS A 184 6.18 19.68 5.07
N LYS A 185 6.37 19.98 6.36
CA LYS A 185 5.28 20.40 7.24
C LYS A 185 4.58 21.66 6.71
N ALA A 186 5.34 22.65 6.28
CA ALA A 186 4.78 23.86 5.68
C ALA A 186 3.97 23.57 4.40
N MET A 187 4.42 22.62 3.58
CA MET A 187 3.70 22.21 2.36
C MET A 187 2.39 21.47 2.67
N VAL A 188 2.39 20.53 3.63
CA VAL A 188 1.19 19.80 4.07
C VAL A 188 0.16 20.77 4.65
N ILE A 189 0.60 21.72 5.49
CA ILE A 189 -0.29 22.75 6.05
C ILE A 189 -0.83 23.65 4.93
N GLY A 190 0.04 24.08 4.03
CA GLY A 190 -0.29 25.01 2.96
C GLY A 190 -0.51 26.44 3.46
N ARG A 191 -0.77 27.35 2.51
CA ARG A 191 -1.01 28.77 2.83
C ARG A 191 -2.23 28.89 3.74
N SER A 192 -2.04 29.45 4.93
CA SER A 192 -3.10 29.64 5.93
C SER A 192 -3.87 28.37 6.28
N GLY A 193 -3.24 27.20 6.21
CA GLY A 193 -3.89 25.92 6.50
C GLY A 193 -4.82 25.39 5.40
N ALA A 194 -4.81 26.00 4.20
CA ALA A 194 -5.72 25.62 3.13
C ALA A 194 -5.55 24.16 2.67
N THR A 195 -4.30 23.68 2.57
CA THR A 195 -4.02 22.33 2.08
C THR A 195 -4.47 21.27 3.09
N ILE A 196 -4.07 21.40 4.36
CA ILE A 196 -4.48 20.44 5.41
C ILE A 196 -6.00 20.45 5.62
N LYS A 197 -6.65 21.61 5.48
CA LYS A 197 -8.12 21.69 5.53
C LYS A 197 -8.76 20.91 4.38
N GLN A 198 -8.24 21.04 3.17
CA GLN A 198 -8.73 20.29 2.02
C GLN A 198 -8.54 18.78 2.20
N ILE A 199 -7.36 18.36 2.67
CA ILE A 199 -7.04 16.97 3.01
C ILE A 199 -8.07 16.44 4.03
N GLY A 200 -8.29 17.18 5.12
CA GLY A 200 -9.25 16.78 6.16
C GLY A 200 -10.69 16.68 5.66
N ILE A 201 -11.13 17.59 4.79
CA ILE A 201 -12.49 17.55 4.22
C ILE A 201 -12.69 16.29 3.36
N GLU A 202 -11.74 16.02 2.46
CA GLU A 202 -11.83 14.90 1.52
C GLU A 202 -11.63 13.56 2.23
N ALA A 203 -10.63 13.44 3.11
CA ALA A 203 -10.39 12.24 3.89
C ALA A 203 -11.56 11.91 4.81
N ARG A 204 -12.14 12.91 5.49
CA ARG A 204 -13.32 12.70 6.36
C ARG A 204 -14.50 12.13 5.57
N ARG A 205 -14.76 12.63 4.36
CA ARG A 205 -15.86 12.11 3.54
C ARG A 205 -15.65 10.63 3.23
N ASP A 206 -14.47 10.27 2.77
CA ASP A 206 -14.16 8.91 2.35
C ASP A 206 -14.13 7.95 3.57
N ILE A 207 -13.68 8.41 4.74
CA ILE A 207 -13.76 7.63 6.00
C ILE A 207 -15.23 7.46 6.46
N GLN A 208 -16.08 8.47 6.31
CA GLN A 208 -17.51 8.31 6.63
C GLN A 208 -18.17 7.24 5.75
N GLU A 209 -17.79 7.16 4.47
CA GLU A 209 -18.25 6.10 3.57
C GLU A 209 -17.72 4.72 3.99
N LEU A 210 -16.46 4.65 4.42
CA LEU A 210 -15.84 3.43 4.94
C LEU A 210 -16.58 2.88 6.17
N ILE A 211 -16.91 3.73 7.14
CA ILE A 211 -17.49 3.31 8.43
C ILE A 211 -19.02 3.37 8.49
N GLY A 212 -19.66 4.03 7.52
CA GLY A 212 -21.13 4.19 7.50
C GLY A 212 -21.69 5.12 8.57
N GLY A 213 -20.90 6.06 9.10
CA GLY A 213 -21.25 6.91 10.25
C GLY A 213 -20.70 8.32 10.15
N LYS A 214 -21.01 9.18 11.13
CA LYS A 214 -20.45 10.55 11.18
C LYS A 214 -19.01 10.50 11.71
N VAL A 215 -18.14 11.32 11.12
CA VAL A 215 -16.72 11.38 11.54
C VAL A 215 -16.35 12.79 11.96
N ASN A 216 -15.67 12.89 13.10
CA ASN A 216 -14.94 14.07 13.53
C ASN A 216 -13.44 13.79 13.39
N LEU A 217 -12.88 14.12 12.22
CA LEU A 217 -11.46 13.91 11.91
C LEU A 217 -10.63 15.14 12.31
N GLN A 218 -9.63 14.92 13.16
CA GLN A 218 -8.63 15.91 13.53
C GLN A 218 -7.27 15.51 12.96
N LEU A 219 -6.61 16.45 12.28
CA LEU A 219 -5.31 16.24 11.64
C LEU A 219 -4.24 17.11 12.29
N TRP A 220 -3.10 16.50 12.61
CA TRP A 220 -1.88 17.22 13.00
C TRP A 220 -0.75 16.92 12.03
N VAL A 221 0.22 17.84 11.96
CA VAL A 221 1.45 17.64 11.21
C VAL A 221 2.64 17.77 12.15
N LYS A 222 3.35 16.67 12.36
CA LYS A 222 4.53 16.59 13.22
C LYS A 222 5.77 16.38 12.35
N VAL A 223 6.84 17.14 12.65
CA VAL A 223 8.15 16.89 12.03
C VAL A 223 8.84 15.88 12.92
N LYS A 224 9.27 14.76 12.34
CA LYS A 224 10.08 13.76 13.02
C LYS A 224 11.17 13.34 12.03
N ASP A 225 12.39 13.81 12.28
CA ASP A 225 13.56 13.38 11.51
C ASP A 225 13.76 11.88 11.72
N ASN A 226 14.17 11.16 10.68
CA ASN A 226 14.42 9.72 10.69
C ASN A 226 13.27 8.86 11.25
N TRP A 227 12.02 9.31 11.12
CA TRP A 227 10.85 8.52 11.53
C TRP A 227 10.83 7.12 10.91
N ALA A 228 11.36 6.99 9.68
CA ALA A 228 11.44 5.71 8.99
C ALA A 228 12.49 4.75 9.59
N GLU A 229 13.39 5.23 10.45
CA GLU A 229 14.38 4.41 11.16
C GLU A 229 13.96 4.11 12.61
N ASP A 230 12.81 4.63 13.04
CA ASP A 230 12.28 4.46 14.38
C ASP A 230 11.38 3.21 14.45
N VAL A 231 11.95 2.13 14.99
CA VAL A 231 11.35 0.80 15.14
C VAL A 231 9.98 0.84 15.82
N GLU A 232 9.86 1.61 16.91
CA GLU A 232 8.60 1.73 17.67
C GLU A 232 7.51 2.39 16.81
N MET A 233 7.91 3.35 15.98
CA MET A 233 6.99 4.02 15.06
C MET A 233 6.66 3.18 13.83
N LEU A 234 7.59 2.35 13.34
CA LEU A 234 7.32 1.41 12.27
C LEU A 234 6.29 0.36 12.74
N HIS A 235 6.40 -0.11 13.98
CA HIS A 235 5.41 -0.98 14.61
C HIS A 235 4.02 -0.32 14.70
N ASP A 236 3.94 0.90 15.22
CA ASP A 236 2.68 1.66 15.31
C ASP A 236 2.03 1.92 13.92
N LEU A 237 2.86 2.10 12.89
CA LEU A 237 2.41 2.27 11.50
C LEU A 237 2.02 0.95 10.81
N GLY A 238 2.16 -0.20 11.49
CA GLY A 238 1.91 -1.53 10.94
C GLY A 238 2.95 -1.98 9.91
N LEU A 239 4.19 -1.48 10.01
CA LEU A 239 5.31 -1.76 9.10
C LEU A 239 6.37 -2.72 9.68
N GLU A 240 6.26 -3.11 10.96
CA GLU A 240 7.01 -4.20 11.60
C GLU A 240 6.05 -5.13 12.36
N GLU A 241 6.24 -6.45 12.23
CA GLU A 241 5.52 -7.45 13.04
C GLU A 241 6.31 -7.75 14.33
N ASP A 242 5.60 -7.97 15.44
CA ASP A 242 6.17 -8.46 16.69
C ASP A 242 6.82 -9.85 16.48
N SER A 243 8.13 -9.90 16.73
CA SER A 243 8.96 -11.13 16.77
C SER A 243 8.35 -12.29 17.57
#